data_AF-A0A5P8NE77-F1
#
_entry.id   AF-A0A5P8NE77-F1
#
_cell.length_a   1.000
_cell.length_b   1.000
_cell.length_c   1.000
_cell.angle_alpha   90.00
_cell.angle_beta   90.00
_cell.angle_gamma   90.00
#
_symmetry.space_group_name_H-M   'P 1'
#
loop_
_entity.id
_entity.type
_entity.pdbx_description
1 polymer ?
#
loop_
_entity_poly.entity_id
_entity_poly.type
_entity_poly.pdbx_seq_one_letter_code
_entity_poly.pdbx_strand_id
1 'polypeptide(L)'
;MKNIIVFLALFLVNIPSSFALNPADYLNPIPKEFKSGCYEFYTKIPRSSFEKYKTYTLKTNKPNIVITQFGFILPYKSFGTEKKYYNYLTDLTDNTESLVDDNRNTTIHYDVENKSNIILIELEQELQAGSFKFHFDYLSKLFFTSYGISSDGINYSTVSKSDLSDFSFKYLKIDFGHKNDENIRELISISELNFEILNNTYLIKPFYNDDIEIYSKNNCNNNVSTKAKQYDDFPISNDTPLLEVMLEKNPKYNVYLKSDIDNDWVEDMIDNCKTRYNPNQLDTNSNGIGDTCDDDDKDGLIGYYDNCPYINNRDQTDVNRNGVGDICEFDKDKDGIFDSLDICINIANPDQEDQDKDGIGNECDNCKYYNPSQRDVDENGIGDICDTKRKELSKNDNDLDGIHNNKDNCKDIANPDQIDNDLDGIGNSCDNCQNIQNKYQLDLNKNGTGDMCEDSDGDSIIGYKDNCINSKNKDQLDSDNNGVGNVCEDTDYDKILFINDNCPYDYNPEQKDIDKDSIGDICDEKDDRFIESNKGFFIGLLIFITFIFSYGIYAMIRKLK
;
A
#
# COMPACT_ATOMS: atom_id res chain seq x y z
N MET A 1 -6.88 55.69 -37.31
CA MET A 1 -8.24 56.10 -37.72
C MET A 1 -8.94 54.87 -38.32
N LYS A 2 -10.05 54.35 -37.80
CA LYS A 2 -10.87 54.69 -36.61
C LYS A 2 -11.39 53.39 -35.94
N ASN A 3 -11.26 53.29 -34.62
CA ASN A 3 -12.32 53.03 -33.61
C ASN A 3 -13.55 52.17 -34.05
N ILE A 4 -13.80 50.98 -33.45
CA ILE A 4 -14.57 50.71 -32.17
C ILE A 4 -16.09 50.58 -32.45
N ILE A 5 -16.89 49.63 -31.92
CA ILE A 5 -16.79 48.65 -30.79
C ILE A 5 -17.59 47.36 -31.20
N VAL A 6 -17.24 46.10 -30.85
CA VAL A 6 -17.64 45.26 -29.66
C VAL A 6 -19.18 45.10 -29.49
N PHE A 7 -19.80 43.97 -29.16
CA PHE A 7 -19.40 42.61 -28.70
C PHE A 7 -20.07 41.54 -29.63
N LEU A 8 -20.29 40.22 -29.45
CA LEU A 8 -20.06 39.08 -28.50
C LEU A 8 -20.20 37.80 -29.43
N ALA A 9 -19.83 36.55 -29.14
CA ALA A 9 -19.32 35.88 -27.93
C ALA A 9 -18.41 34.66 -28.26
N LEU A 10 -17.38 34.49 -27.42
CA LEU A 10 -16.94 33.25 -26.75
C LEU A 10 -17.55 31.89 -27.19
N PHE A 11 -16.83 31.10 -27.99
CA PHE A 11 -15.92 30.03 -27.49
C PHE A 11 -15.40 29.15 -28.64
N LEU A 12 -14.10 29.26 -28.96
CA LEU A 12 -13.33 28.19 -29.61
C LEU A 12 -12.43 27.58 -28.55
N VAL A 13 -12.86 26.47 -27.96
CA VAL A 13 -12.09 25.70 -26.98
C VAL A 13 -11.16 24.70 -27.70
N ASN A 14 -10.07 24.34 -27.04
CA ASN A 14 -9.06 23.43 -27.55
C ASN A 14 -9.56 22.04 -27.97
N ILE A 15 -8.78 21.45 -28.87
CA ILE A 15 -8.72 20.06 -29.30
C ILE A 15 -8.84 19.06 -28.12
N PRO A 16 -9.58 17.96 -28.32
CA PRO A 16 -9.09 16.64 -27.93
C PRO A 16 -8.81 15.77 -29.18
N SER A 17 -7.58 15.29 -29.31
CA SER A 17 -7.15 14.42 -30.41
C SER A 17 -7.39 12.95 -30.03
N SER A 18 -8.64 12.49 -30.13
CA SER A 18 -9.05 11.19 -29.58
C SER A 18 -10.18 10.49 -30.35
N PHE A 19 -9.95 10.16 -31.63
CA PHE A 19 -10.68 9.06 -32.34
C PHE A 19 -9.81 8.33 -33.37
N ALA A 20 -8.53 8.15 -33.05
CA ALA A 20 -7.77 7.03 -33.62
C ALA A 20 -8.12 5.77 -32.81
N LEU A 21 -9.11 5.00 -33.27
CA LEU A 21 -9.36 3.65 -32.74
C LEU A 21 -8.06 2.85 -32.87
N ASN A 22 -7.62 2.24 -31.78
CA ASN A 22 -6.33 1.58 -31.76
C ASN A 22 -6.48 0.22 -32.44
N PRO A 23 -5.63 -0.16 -33.42
CA PRO A 23 -5.76 -1.47 -34.08
C PRO A 23 -5.75 -2.66 -33.12
N ALA A 24 -5.16 -2.51 -31.93
CA ALA A 24 -5.20 -3.49 -30.84
C ALA A 24 -6.62 -3.80 -30.34
N ASP A 25 -7.57 -2.84 -30.41
CA ASP A 25 -8.92 -2.95 -29.84
C ASP A 25 -9.79 -4.04 -30.51
N TYR A 26 -9.35 -4.56 -31.66
CA TYR A 26 -10.02 -5.57 -32.47
C TYR A 26 -9.20 -6.86 -32.68
N LEU A 27 -8.02 -6.97 -32.06
CA LEU A 27 -7.09 -8.09 -32.25
C LEU A 27 -7.00 -8.93 -30.99
N ASN A 28 -7.09 -10.26 -31.15
CA ASN A 28 -6.80 -11.16 -30.06
C ASN A 28 -5.27 -11.17 -29.82
N PRO A 29 -4.79 -10.90 -28.59
CA PRO A 29 -3.39 -11.17 -28.26
C PRO A 29 -3.14 -12.67 -28.40
N ILE A 30 -1.89 -13.03 -28.70
CA ILE A 30 -1.46 -14.43 -28.67
C ILE A 30 -1.71 -15.00 -27.24
N PRO A 31 -2.45 -16.12 -27.10
CA PRO A 31 -2.69 -16.73 -25.78
C PRO A 31 -1.40 -17.15 -25.09
N LYS A 32 -1.34 -17.12 -23.75
CA LYS A 32 -0.18 -17.63 -22.99
C LYS A 32 0.17 -19.09 -23.30
N GLU A 33 -0.81 -19.87 -23.75
CA GLU A 33 -0.68 -21.27 -24.18
C GLU A 33 0.00 -21.45 -25.55
N PHE A 34 0.26 -20.38 -26.30
CA PHE A 34 0.91 -20.39 -27.61
C PHE A 34 2.44 -20.61 -27.47
N LYS A 35 2.84 -21.76 -26.90
CA LYS A 35 4.24 -22.18 -26.90
C LYS A 35 4.69 -22.32 -28.36
N SER A 36 5.78 -21.65 -28.77
CA SER A 36 6.23 -21.62 -30.17
C SER A 36 6.64 -22.99 -30.76
N GLY A 37 6.69 -24.04 -29.92
CA GLY A 37 6.83 -25.43 -30.33
C GLY A 37 5.55 -26.11 -30.84
N CYS A 38 4.37 -25.49 -30.78
CA CYS A 38 3.12 -26.08 -31.31
C CYS A 38 3.04 -26.13 -32.85
N TYR A 39 4.05 -25.61 -33.56
CA TYR A 39 3.99 -25.29 -34.99
C TYR A 39 5.19 -25.87 -35.74
N GLU A 40 4.92 -26.96 -36.46
CA GLU A 40 5.95 -27.75 -37.15
C GLU A 40 6.52 -27.04 -38.39
N PHE A 41 5.68 -26.25 -39.08
CA PHE A 41 6.09 -25.47 -40.25
C PHE A 41 5.90 -23.98 -39.99
N TYR A 42 6.87 -23.18 -40.43
CA TYR A 42 6.96 -21.74 -40.21
C TYR A 42 7.47 -21.03 -41.46
N THR A 43 7.07 -19.76 -41.63
CA THR A 43 7.70 -18.83 -42.56
C THR A 43 7.40 -17.38 -42.15
N LYS A 44 8.18 -16.44 -42.68
CA LYS A 44 8.13 -15.03 -42.32
C LYS A 44 8.09 -14.16 -43.57
N ILE A 45 7.03 -13.37 -43.72
CA ILE A 45 6.91 -12.36 -44.79
C ILE A 45 7.46 -11.03 -44.25
N PRO A 46 8.55 -10.48 -44.80
CA PRO A 46 9.08 -9.20 -44.36
C PRO A 46 8.07 -8.06 -44.54
N ARG A 47 8.11 -7.08 -43.64
CA ARG A 47 7.25 -5.89 -43.66
C ARG A 47 7.28 -5.15 -45.00
N SER A 48 8.41 -5.14 -45.68
CA SER A 48 8.62 -4.52 -46.99
C SER A 48 7.84 -5.15 -48.14
N SER A 49 7.29 -6.36 -47.97
CA SER A 49 6.56 -7.10 -49.01
C SER A 49 5.07 -6.73 -49.13
N PHE A 50 4.54 -5.85 -48.28
CA PHE A 50 3.12 -5.48 -48.28
C PHE A 50 2.88 -4.02 -47.86
N GLU A 51 1.71 -3.48 -48.23
CA GLU A 51 1.29 -2.10 -47.94
C GLU A 51 0.35 -2.03 -46.73
N LYS A 52 0.31 -0.86 -46.07
CA LYS A 52 -0.51 -0.61 -44.88
C LYS A 52 -2.01 -0.71 -45.16
N TYR A 53 -2.69 -1.61 -44.44
CA TYR A 53 -4.14 -1.89 -44.55
C TYR A 53 -4.62 -2.40 -45.91
N LYS A 54 -3.73 -2.86 -46.79
CA LYS A 54 -4.10 -3.43 -48.10
C LYS A 54 -4.46 -4.91 -47.95
N THR A 55 -5.49 -5.36 -48.68
CA THR A 55 -5.90 -6.78 -48.70
C THR A 55 -4.98 -7.56 -49.64
N TYR A 56 -4.59 -8.78 -49.24
CA TYR A 56 -3.78 -9.71 -50.03
C TYR A 56 -4.42 -11.09 -50.06
N THR A 57 -4.27 -11.78 -51.19
CA THR A 57 -4.52 -13.22 -51.31
C THR A 57 -3.24 -13.95 -50.92
N LEU A 58 -3.30 -14.84 -49.94
CA LEU A 58 -2.21 -15.68 -49.47
C LEU A 58 -2.49 -17.12 -49.89
N LYS A 59 -1.53 -17.77 -50.56
CA LYS A 59 -1.62 -19.18 -50.96
C LYS A 59 -0.44 -19.96 -50.39
N THR A 60 -0.71 -21.06 -49.70
CA THR A 60 0.31 -21.82 -48.93
C THR A 60 0.45 -23.27 -49.37
N ASN A 61 1.61 -23.87 -49.07
CA ASN A 61 1.87 -25.30 -49.23
C ASN A 61 1.32 -26.19 -48.08
N LYS A 62 0.83 -25.58 -46.99
CA LYS A 62 0.30 -26.28 -45.81
C LYS A 62 -1.06 -25.68 -45.38
N PRO A 63 -2.02 -26.51 -44.91
CA PRO A 63 -3.32 -26.09 -44.41
C PRO A 63 -3.25 -25.57 -42.96
N ASN A 64 -4.42 -25.25 -42.36
CA ASN A 64 -4.59 -25.01 -40.91
C ASN A 64 -3.61 -23.99 -40.29
N ILE A 65 -3.33 -22.91 -41.04
CA ILE A 65 -2.36 -21.89 -40.62
C ILE A 65 -2.91 -20.94 -39.55
N VAL A 66 -2.02 -20.45 -38.69
CA VAL A 66 -2.20 -19.25 -37.86
C VAL A 66 -1.26 -18.17 -38.40
N ILE A 67 -1.75 -16.93 -38.45
CA ILE A 67 -1.07 -15.78 -39.03
C ILE A 67 -0.96 -14.72 -37.95
N THR A 68 0.24 -14.19 -37.70
CA THR A 68 0.50 -13.22 -36.63
C THR A 68 1.35 -12.04 -37.10
N GLN A 69 1.21 -10.91 -36.43
CA GLN A 69 2.00 -9.69 -36.65
C GLN A 69 2.09 -8.92 -35.32
N PHE A 70 3.28 -8.47 -34.93
CA PHE A 70 3.51 -7.74 -33.67
C PHE A 70 2.98 -8.45 -32.39
N GLY A 71 2.97 -9.79 -32.37
CA GLY A 71 2.46 -10.58 -31.24
C GLY A 71 0.93 -10.70 -31.15
N PHE A 72 0.19 -10.29 -32.18
CA PHE A 72 -1.27 -10.43 -32.29
C PHE A 72 -1.66 -11.34 -33.45
N ILE A 73 -2.80 -12.02 -33.34
CA ILE A 73 -3.34 -12.89 -34.41
C ILE A 73 -4.03 -12.02 -35.47
N LEU A 74 -3.61 -12.13 -36.73
CA LEU A 74 -4.21 -11.43 -37.86
C LEU A 74 -5.55 -12.08 -38.29
N PRO A 75 -6.58 -11.29 -38.61
CA PRO A 75 -7.82 -11.81 -39.18
C PRO A 75 -7.62 -12.30 -40.62
N TYR A 76 -8.23 -13.43 -40.97
CA TYR A 76 -8.16 -14.01 -42.32
C TYR A 76 -9.48 -14.70 -42.74
N LYS A 77 -9.64 -14.98 -44.04
CA LYS A 77 -10.77 -15.73 -44.63
C LYS A 77 -10.26 -16.82 -45.59
N SER A 78 -10.62 -18.09 -45.38
CA SER A 78 -10.12 -19.25 -46.16
C SER A 78 -11.09 -19.71 -47.25
N PHE A 79 -10.57 -20.27 -48.35
CA PHE A 79 -11.35 -20.62 -49.56
C PHE A 79 -11.19 -22.08 -50.00
N GLY A 80 -12.08 -22.95 -49.50
CA GLY A 80 -12.50 -24.17 -50.20
C GLY A 80 -11.96 -25.51 -49.71
N THR A 81 -12.81 -26.51 -49.85
CA THR A 81 -12.52 -27.95 -49.80
C THR A 81 -13.52 -28.63 -50.73
N GLU A 82 -13.08 -29.55 -51.61
CA GLU A 82 -13.99 -30.44 -52.31
C GLU A 82 -13.94 -31.83 -51.65
N LYS A 83 -15.12 -32.32 -51.24
CA LYS A 83 -15.26 -33.65 -50.65
C LYS A 83 -15.69 -34.65 -51.72
N LYS A 84 -14.77 -35.56 -52.07
CA LYS A 84 -15.15 -36.86 -52.63
C LYS A 84 -15.39 -37.82 -51.47
N TYR A 85 -16.47 -38.58 -51.55
CA TYR A 85 -16.82 -39.63 -50.59
C TYR A 85 -16.75 -40.97 -51.31
N TYR A 86 -16.19 -41.99 -50.65
CA TYR A 86 -16.16 -43.35 -51.16
C TYR A 86 -16.66 -44.27 -50.04
N ASN A 87 -17.96 -44.54 -50.03
CA ASN A 87 -18.61 -45.38 -49.03
C ASN A 87 -18.42 -46.86 -49.39
N TYR A 88 -18.00 -47.67 -48.43
CA TYR A 88 -17.88 -49.12 -48.58
C TYR A 88 -18.56 -49.82 -47.41
N LEU A 89 -19.32 -50.88 -47.71
CA LEU A 89 -19.85 -51.82 -46.73
C LEU A 89 -19.78 -53.21 -47.34
N THR A 90 -18.92 -54.06 -46.79
CA THR A 90 -18.64 -55.41 -47.31
C THR A 90 -18.19 -56.31 -46.17
N ASP A 91 -18.60 -57.57 -46.25
CA ASP A 91 -18.19 -58.66 -45.37
C ASP A 91 -17.34 -59.63 -46.21
N LEU A 92 -16.10 -59.90 -45.78
CA LEU A 92 -15.08 -60.62 -46.56
C LEU A 92 -15.22 -62.16 -46.46
N THR A 93 -16.45 -62.64 -46.33
CA THR A 93 -16.80 -64.06 -46.14
C THR A 93 -16.99 -64.80 -47.47
N ASP A 94 -17.40 -64.11 -48.53
CA ASP A 94 -17.45 -64.64 -49.91
C ASP A 94 -16.11 -64.40 -50.64
N ASN A 95 -15.65 -65.41 -51.40
CA ASN A 95 -14.35 -65.37 -52.11
C ASN A 95 -14.40 -64.51 -53.39
N THR A 96 -14.56 -63.19 -53.26
CA THR A 96 -14.55 -62.24 -54.38
C THR A 96 -13.29 -61.37 -54.39
N GLU A 97 -12.44 -61.52 -55.41
CA GLU A 97 -11.08 -60.93 -55.51
C GLU A 97 -11.05 -59.40 -55.76
N SER A 98 -12.20 -58.73 -55.75
CA SER A 98 -12.34 -57.30 -56.04
C SER A 98 -13.55 -56.72 -55.30
N LEU A 99 -13.30 -55.66 -54.53
CA LEU A 99 -14.36 -54.80 -53.96
C LEU A 99 -14.65 -53.65 -54.94
N VAL A 100 -15.92 -53.27 -55.05
CA VAL A 100 -16.39 -52.26 -56.00
C VAL A 100 -17.08 -51.12 -55.24
N ASP A 101 -16.74 -49.88 -55.58
CA ASP A 101 -17.31 -48.66 -55.01
C ASP A 101 -18.51 -48.11 -55.81
N ASP A 102 -19.15 -47.07 -55.28
CA ASP A 102 -20.26 -46.36 -55.94
C ASP A 102 -19.87 -45.76 -57.32
N ASN A 103 -18.57 -45.60 -57.62
CA ASN A 103 -18.08 -45.07 -58.90
C ASN A 103 -17.59 -46.17 -59.90
N ARG A 104 -17.26 -47.36 -59.39
CA ARG A 104 -16.81 -48.59 -60.07
C ARG A 104 -15.40 -48.58 -60.67
N ASN A 105 -14.52 -47.69 -60.22
CA ASN A 105 -13.13 -47.61 -60.69
C ASN A 105 -12.09 -47.97 -59.63
N THR A 106 -12.37 -47.73 -58.33
CA THR A 106 -11.39 -48.02 -57.27
C THR A 106 -11.30 -49.52 -57.07
N THR A 107 -10.10 -50.09 -57.19
CA THR A 107 -9.88 -51.54 -57.05
C THR A 107 -9.16 -51.85 -55.75
N ILE A 108 -9.80 -52.67 -54.91
CA ILE A 108 -9.20 -53.20 -53.68
C ILE A 108 -8.95 -54.69 -53.87
N HIS A 109 -7.71 -55.11 -53.64
CA HIS A 109 -7.27 -56.51 -53.69
C HIS A 109 -6.93 -57.02 -52.30
N TYR A 110 -7.34 -58.26 -52.01
CA TYR A 110 -7.05 -58.95 -50.76
C TYR A 110 -6.46 -60.34 -51.05
N ASP A 111 -5.25 -60.60 -50.59
CA ASP A 111 -4.54 -61.88 -50.80
C ASP A 111 -4.93 -62.90 -49.71
N VAL A 112 -6.05 -63.57 -49.96
CA VAL A 112 -6.59 -64.67 -49.13
C VAL A 112 -5.67 -65.89 -49.16
N GLU A 113 -5.03 -66.17 -50.30
CA GLU A 113 -4.33 -67.45 -50.54
C GLU A 113 -3.01 -67.56 -49.75
N ASN A 114 -2.25 -66.47 -49.62
CA ASN A 114 -0.99 -66.46 -48.86
C ASN A 114 -1.17 -66.29 -47.34
N LYS A 115 -2.41 -66.30 -46.82
CA LYS A 115 -2.75 -65.98 -45.41
C LYS A 115 -2.20 -64.63 -44.94
N SER A 116 -2.09 -63.64 -45.84
CA SER A 116 -1.47 -62.37 -45.49
C SER A 116 -2.49 -61.40 -44.87
N ASN A 117 -2.11 -60.70 -43.79
CA ASN A 117 -2.93 -59.66 -43.18
C ASN A 117 -2.82 -58.33 -43.93
N ILE A 118 -2.92 -58.38 -45.26
CA ILE A 118 -2.56 -57.27 -46.14
C ILE A 118 -3.75 -56.92 -47.03
N ILE A 119 -4.19 -55.67 -46.96
CA ILE A 119 -5.12 -55.07 -47.93
C ILE A 119 -4.32 -54.16 -48.86
N LEU A 120 -4.53 -54.28 -50.16
CA LEU A 120 -3.94 -53.43 -51.20
C LEU A 120 -5.05 -52.63 -51.89
N ILE A 121 -4.84 -51.32 -52.03
CA ILE A 121 -5.81 -50.38 -52.60
C ILE A 121 -5.12 -49.61 -53.74
N GLU A 122 -5.65 -49.70 -54.96
CA GLU A 122 -5.25 -48.84 -56.08
C GLU A 122 -6.22 -47.65 -56.19
N LEU A 123 -5.67 -46.43 -56.15
CA LEU A 123 -6.42 -45.19 -56.33
C LEU A 123 -6.50 -44.79 -57.81
N GLU A 124 -7.62 -44.18 -58.21
CA GLU A 124 -7.88 -43.72 -59.60
C GLU A 124 -6.76 -42.83 -60.16
N GLN A 125 -6.10 -42.05 -59.29
CA GLN A 125 -5.03 -41.12 -59.61
C GLN A 125 -4.02 -41.05 -58.45
N GLU A 126 -2.80 -40.62 -58.73
CA GLU A 126 -1.80 -40.34 -57.70
C GLU A 126 -2.24 -39.13 -56.86
N LEU A 127 -2.48 -39.33 -55.56
CA LEU A 127 -2.70 -38.24 -54.61
C LEU A 127 -1.38 -37.53 -54.34
N GLN A 128 -1.43 -36.22 -54.10
CA GLN A 128 -0.23 -35.40 -53.90
C GLN A 128 -0.06 -35.00 -52.43
N ALA A 129 1.19 -34.97 -51.97
CA ALA A 129 1.55 -34.54 -50.62
C ALA A 129 0.91 -33.19 -50.26
N GLY A 130 0.25 -33.12 -49.11
CA GLY A 130 -0.45 -31.95 -48.58
C GLY A 130 -1.81 -31.63 -49.22
N SER A 131 -2.24 -32.36 -50.27
CA SER A 131 -3.49 -32.06 -50.98
C SER A 131 -4.74 -32.76 -50.44
N PHE A 132 -4.60 -33.67 -49.47
CA PHE A 132 -5.69 -34.50 -48.96
C PHE A 132 -5.60 -34.77 -47.45
N LYS A 133 -6.71 -35.20 -46.84
CA LYS A 133 -6.75 -35.89 -45.53
C LYS A 133 -7.18 -37.34 -45.72
N PHE A 134 -6.58 -38.25 -44.96
CA PHE A 134 -6.96 -39.66 -44.90
C PHE A 134 -7.83 -39.96 -43.67
N HIS A 135 -8.98 -40.60 -43.88
CA HIS A 135 -9.76 -41.22 -42.82
C HIS A 135 -10.12 -42.65 -43.23
N PHE A 136 -9.96 -43.60 -42.29
CA PHE A 136 -10.15 -45.02 -42.53
C PHE A 136 -10.61 -45.70 -41.25
N ASP A 137 -11.87 -46.14 -41.26
CA ASP A 137 -12.54 -46.82 -40.16
C ASP A 137 -13.04 -48.21 -40.60
N TYR A 138 -12.98 -49.14 -39.65
CA TYR A 138 -13.15 -50.57 -39.86
C TYR A 138 -13.69 -51.25 -38.60
N LEU A 139 -14.43 -52.33 -38.78
CA LEU A 139 -14.97 -53.17 -37.73
C LEU A 139 -14.21 -54.51 -37.74
N SER A 140 -13.24 -54.65 -36.82
CA SER A 140 -12.44 -55.85 -36.63
C SER A 140 -11.96 -55.99 -35.17
N LYS A 141 -11.47 -57.19 -34.82
CA LYS A 141 -10.76 -57.47 -33.56
C LYS A 141 -9.23 -57.42 -33.70
N LEU A 142 -8.72 -57.20 -34.93
CA LEU A 142 -7.30 -57.06 -35.21
C LEU A 142 -6.78 -55.69 -34.76
N PHE A 143 -5.46 -55.53 -34.72
CA PHE A 143 -4.79 -54.25 -34.43
C PHE A 143 -3.86 -53.88 -35.59
N PHE A 144 -3.67 -52.59 -35.85
CA PHE A 144 -2.80 -52.12 -36.94
C PHE A 144 -1.32 -52.45 -36.68
N THR A 145 -0.58 -52.82 -37.72
CA THR A 145 0.89 -53.00 -37.68
C THR A 145 1.63 -51.93 -38.48
N SER A 146 1.25 -51.66 -39.73
CA SER A 146 1.83 -50.56 -40.52
C SER A 146 1.00 -50.16 -41.75
N TYR A 147 1.34 -49.02 -42.36
CA TYR A 147 0.89 -48.63 -43.70
C TYR A 147 2.09 -48.63 -44.63
N GLY A 148 1.88 -48.99 -45.90
CA GLY A 148 2.89 -48.91 -46.96
C GLY A 148 2.36 -48.12 -48.15
N ILE A 149 3.18 -47.28 -48.77
CA ILE A 149 2.79 -46.45 -49.92
C ILE A 149 3.67 -46.73 -51.13
N SER A 150 3.09 -46.68 -52.33
CA SER A 150 3.79 -46.90 -53.59
C SER A 150 3.20 -46.08 -54.75
N SER A 151 4.03 -45.77 -55.74
CA SER A 151 3.64 -45.18 -57.03
C SER A 151 3.61 -46.20 -58.18
N ASP A 152 4.30 -47.34 -58.05
CA ASP A 152 4.40 -48.39 -59.07
C ASP A 152 3.61 -49.68 -58.73
N GLY A 153 3.10 -49.79 -57.50
CA GLY A 153 2.35 -50.95 -57.02
C GLY A 153 3.21 -52.14 -56.61
N ILE A 154 4.54 -52.02 -56.71
CA ILE A 154 5.53 -53.09 -56.49
C ILE A 154 6.41 -52.76 -55.28
N ASN A 155 6.94 -51.54 -55.22
CA ASN A 155 7.88 -51.08 -54.21
C ASN A 155 7.15 -50.21 -53.17
N TYR A 156 6.95 -50.74 -51.96
CA TYR A 156 6.21 -50.06 -50.89
C TYR A 156 7.15 -49.51 -49.80
N SER A 157 7.02 -48.22 -49.49
CA SER A 157 7.69 -47.55 -48.38
C SER A 157 6.78 -47.50 -47.15
N THR A 158 7.28 -47.88 -45.97
CA THR A 158 6.48 -47.91 -44.73
C THR A 158 6.29 -46.52 -44.13
N VAL A 159 5.06 -46.17 -43.74
CA VAL A 159 4.65 -44.88 -43.14
C VAL A 159 3.64 -45.08 -42.00
N SER A 160 3.39 -44.03 -41.20
CA SER A 160 2.37 -44.05 -40.12
C SER A 160 1.01 -43.52 -40.59
N LYS A 161 -0.07 -43.74 -39.82
CA LYS A 161 -1.43 -43.29 -40.18
C LYS A 161 -1.56 -41.76 -40.24
N SER A 162 -0.86 -41.03 -39.37
CA SER A 162 -0.93 -39.56 -39.33
C SER A 162 -0.22 -38.91 -40.51
N ASP A 163 0.85 -39.55 -40.99
CA ASP A 163 1.80 -38.92 -41.90
C ASP A 163 1.48 -39.22 -43.37
N LEU A 164 0.48 -40.08 -43.64
CA LEU A 164 0.03 -40.46 -44.98
C LEU A 164 -0.26 -39.26 -45.89
N SER A 165 -0.81 -38.17 -45.36
CA SER A 165 -1.10 -36.95 -46.12
C SER A 165 0.15 -36.17 -46.55
N ASP A 166 1.35 -36.46 -46.04
CA ASP A 166 2.59 -35.78 -46.39
C ASP A 166 3.39 -36.46 -47.51
N PHE A 167 2.85 -37.53 -48.12
CA PHE A 167 3.48 -38.25 -49.23
C PHE A 167 2.56 -38.31 -50.46
N SER A 168 3.15 -38.28 -51.66
CA SER A 168 2.43 -38.58 -52.90
C SER A 168 2.47 -40.09 -53.18
N PHE A 169 1.31 -40.69 -53.50
CA PHE A 169 1.21 -42.11 -53.85
C PHE A 169 -0.06 -42.43 -54.64
N LYS A 170 -0.07 -43.59 -55.30
CA LYS A 170 -1.24 -44.15 -56.01
C LYS A 170 -1.73 -45.47 -55.38
N TYR A 171 -0.82 -46.24 -54.79
CA TYR A 171 -1.09 -47.53 -54.18
C TYR A 171 -0.90 -47.45 -52.66
N LEU A 172 -1.89 -47.93 -51.91
CA LEU A 172 -1.85 -48.00 -50.44
C LEU A 172 -1.93 -49.46 -50.00
N LYS A 173 -0.95 -49.87 -49.19
CA LYS A 173 -0.90 -51.13 -48.45
C LYS A 173 -1.29 -50.86 -46.99
N ILE A 174 -2.15 -51.71 -46.42
CA ILE A 174 -2.49 -51.71 -44.99
C ILE A 174 -2.16 -53.09 -44.42
N ASP A 175 -1.44 -53.12 -43.31
CA ASP A 175 -0.93 -54.32 -42.64
C ASP A 175 -1.59 -54.44 -41.24
N PHE A 176 -2.08 -55.64 -40.88
CA PHE A 176 -2.72 -55.92 -39.59
C PHE A 176 -1.97 -57.01 -38.78
N GLY A 177 -1.93 -56.84 -37.46
CA GLY A 177 -1.29 -57.76 -36.51
C GLY A 177 -2.19 -58.91 -36.06
N HIS A 178 -1.63 -60.13 -35.99
CA HIS A 178 -2.29 -61.31 -35.47
C HIS A 178 -2.23 -61.44 -33.94
N LYS A 179 -3.18 -62.19 -33.39
CA LYS A 179 -3.13 -62.73 -32.03
C LYS A 179 -3.58 -64.20 -32.00
N ASN A 180 -2.73 -65.09 -32.49
CA ASN A 180 -2.79 -66.56 -32.35
C ASN A 180 -4.17 -67.23 -32.47
N ASP A 181 -4.89 -67.03 -33.58
CA ASP A 181 -6.12 -67.77 -33.91
C ASP A 181 -6.07 -68.28 -35.36
N GLU A 182 -6.51 -69.51 -35.61
CA GLU A 182 -6.30 -70.20 -36.91
C GLU A 182 -7.38 -69.92 -37.97
N ASN A 183 -8.44 -69.17 -37.63
CA ASN A 183 -9.52 -68.79 -38.55
C ASN A 183 -9.54 -67.28 -38.82
N ILE A 184 -8.91 -66.89 -39.94
CA ILE A 184 -8.85 -65.49 -40.43
C ILE A 184 -10.10 -65.11 -41.25
N ARG A 185 -10.95 -66.09 -41.60
CA ARG A 185 -12.06 -65.96 -42.57
C ARG A 185 -13.33 -65.26 -42.07
N GLU A 186 -13.28 -64.65 -40.89
CA GLU A 186 -14.35 -63.81 -40.34
C GLU A 186 -13.74 -62.54 -39.73
N LEU A 187 -14.49 -61.43 -39.75
CA LEU A 187 -14.24 -60.19 -38.98
C LEU A 187 -13.15 -59.22 -39.49
N ILE A 188 -13.16 -58.89 -40.79
CA ILE A 188 -12.82 -57.52 -41.23
C ILE A 188 -13.97 -57.01 -42.10
N SER A 189 -14.64 -55.94 -41.65
CA SER A 189 -15.52 -55.13 -42.48
C SER A 189 -14.99 -53.69 -42.50
N ILE A 190 -14.74 -53.13 -43.68
CA ILE A 190 -14.42 -51.71 -43.83
C ILE A 190 -15.74 -50.93 -43.74
N SER A 191 -15.76 -49.85 -42.96
CA SER A 191 -16.96 -49.02 -42.78
C SER A 191 -16.86 -47.63 -43.42
N GLU A 192 -15.66 -47.05 -43.51
CA GLU A 192 -15.47 -45.78 -44.23
C GLU A 192 -14.00 -45.59 -44.70
N LEU A 193 -13.82 -45.07 -45.91
CA LEU A 193 -12.50 -44.75 -46.50
C LEU A 193 -12.60 -43.42 -47.26
N ASN A 194 -12.15 -42.33 -46.65
CA ASN A 194 -12.36 -40.96 -47.13
C ASN A 194 -11.06 -40.22 -47.47
N PHE A 195 -11.13 -39.43 -48.55
CA PHE A 195 -10.08 -38.53 -49.02
C PHE A 195 -10.65 -37.12 -49.26
N GLU A 196 -10.52 -36.22 -48.28
CA GLU A 196 -10.98 -34.81 -48.39
C GLU A 196 -9.89 -33.94 -49.02
N ILE A 197 -10.19 -33.24 -50.13
CA ILE A 197 -9.22 -32.38 -50.85
C ILE A 197 -9.27 -30.95 -50.32
N LEU A 198 -8.09 -30.35 -50.07
CA LEU A 198 -7.94 -29.05 -49.41
C LEU A 198 -7.42 -27.96 -50.38
N ASN A 199 -8.07 -26.79 -50.40
CA ASN A 199 -7.56 -25.60 -51.09
C ASN A 199 -6.91 -24.62 -50.09
N ASN A 200 -5.58 -24.57 -50.09
CA ASN A 200 -4.77 -23.77 -49.16
C ASN A 200 -4.69 -22.28 -49.56
N THR A 201 -5.85 -21.62 -49.74
CA THR A 201 -5.95 -20.21 -50.15
C THR A 201 -6.70 -19.39 -49.11
N TYR A 202 -6.17 -18.21 -48.80
CA TYR A 202 -6.61 -17.31 -47.73
C TYR A 202 -6.62 -15.84 -48.19
N LEU A 203 -7.40 -14.98 -47.55
CA LEU A 203 -7.31 -13.52 -47.63
C LEU A 203 -6.83 -12.95 -46.30
N ILE A 204 -5.92 -11.96 -46.33
CA ILE A 204 -5.34 -11.28 -45.17
C ILE A 204 -5.30 -9.76 -45.36
N LYS A 205 -5.18 -8.99 -44.27
CA LYS A 205 -5.09 -7.51 -44.31
C LYS A 205 -4.09 -6.98 -43.26
N PRO A 206 -2.80 -6.76 -43.61
CA PRO A 206 -1.75 -6.40 -42.65
C PRO A 206 -1.78 -4.94 -42.17
N PHE A 207 -1.24 -4.70 -40.98
CA PHE A 207 -1.16 -3.37 -40.34
C PHE A 207 0.10 -2.57 -40.70
N TYR A 208 1.09 -3.21 -41.36
CA TYR A 208 2.37 -2.60 -41.78
C TYR A 208 3.06 -1.82 -40.66
N ASN A 209 3.19 -2.47 -39.50
CA ASN A 209 4.03 -2.01 -38.38
C ASN A 209 5.21 -2.95 -38.14
N ASP A 210 5.07 -4.22 -38.50
CA ASP A 210 6.02 -5.31 -38.24
C ASP A 210 5.96 -6.32 -39.41
N ASP A 211 6.80 -7.34 -39.40
CA ASP A 211 6.73 -8.48 -40.32
C ASP A 211 5.43 -9.31 -40.08
N ILE A 212 5.11 -10.25 -40.98
CA ILE A 212 4.06 -11.25 -40.76
C ILE A 212 4.72 -12.61 -40.55
N GLU A 213 4.29 -13.32 -39.52
CA GLU A 213 4.70 -14.71 -39.26
C GLU A 213 3.53 -15.65 -39.54
N ILE A 214 3.81 -16.76 -40.20
CA ILE A 214 2.80 -17.77 -40.58
C ILE A 214 3.27 -19.13 -40.07
N TYR A 215 2.37 -19.83 -39.38
CA TYR A 215 2.62 -21.08 -38.68
C TYR A 215 1.59 -22.14 -39.08
N SER A 216 1.99 -23.39 -39.32
CA SER A 216 1.07 -24.52 -39.51
C SER A 216 1.02 -25.40 -38.27
N LYS A 217 -0.19 -25.63 -37.72
CA LYS A 217 -0.40 -26.56 -36.60
C LYS A 217 -0.34 -28.01 -37.11
N ASN A 218 0.24 -28.91 -36.31
CA ASN A 218 0.03 -30.36 -36.46
C ASN A 218 -0.55 -30.99 -35.19
N ASN A 219 0.11 -30.87 -34.03
CA ASN A 219 -0.35 -31.51 -32.79
C ASN A 219 -0.20 -30.62 -31.53
N CYS A 220 -1.30 -30.02 -31.08
CA CYS A 220 -1.43 -29.39 -29.75
C CYS A 220 -2.89 -29.50 -29.29
N ASN A 221 -3.13 -29.70 -27.99
CA ASN A 221 -4.42 -30.14 -27.43
C ASN A 221 -5.64 -29.30 -27.87
N ASN A 222 -6.79 -29.96 -28.01
CA ASN A 222 -7.91 -29.50 -28.85
C ASN A 222 -8.72 -28.30 -28.32
N ASN A 223 -8.41 -27.75 -27.15
CA ASN A 223 -9.24 -26.72 -26.51
C ASN A 223 -8.92 -25.29 -26.94
N VAL A 224 -7.74 -25.03 -27.54
CA VAL A 224 -7.40 -23.68 -28.02
C VAL A 224 -8.08 -23.41 -29.37
N SER A 225 -9.28 -22.84 -29.32
CA SER A 225 -9.98 -22.34 -30.51
C SER A 225 -9.33 -21.06 -31.03
N THR A 226 -8.23 -21.19 -31.78
CA THR A 226 -7.52 -20.07 -32.46
C THR A 226 -8.31 -19.46 -33.64
N LYS A 227 -9.62 -19.67 -33.71
CA LYS A 227 -10.50 -18.99 -34.66
C LYS A 227 -10.60 -17.51 -34.29
N ALA A 228 -9.80 -16.68 -34.96
CA ALA A 228 -10.13 -15.26 -35.10
C ALA A 228 -11.58 -15.13 -35.62
N LYS A 229 -12.31 -14.10 -35.18
CA LYS A 229 -13.67 -13.86 -35.69
C LYS A 229 -13.63 -13.71 -37.21
N GLN A 230 -14.42 -14.52 -37.90
CA GLN A 230 -14.66 -14.36 -39.32
C GLN A 230 -15.51 -13.11 -39.52
N TYR A 231 -14.88 -12.02 -39.95
CA TYR A 231 -15.56 -10.79 -40.36
C TYR A 231 -15.83 -10.84 -41.87
N ASP A 232 -17.03 -10.45 -42.29
CA ASP A 232 -17.40 -10.47 -43.71
C ASP A 232 -16.97 -9.22 -44.49
N ASP A 233 -16.52 -8.16 -43.81
CA ASP A 233 -16.03 -6.90 -44.36
C ASP A 233 -14.61 -7.00 -45.00
N PHE A 234 -14.33 -8.09 -45.71
CA PHE A 234 -13.18 -8.24 -46.61
C PHE A 234 -13.63 -7.97 -48.05
N PRO A 235 -13.58 -6.70 -48.54
CA PRO A 235 -13.84 -6.41 -49.94
C PRO A 235 -12.72 -7.03 -50.81
N ILE A 236 -13.14 -7.80 -51.81
CA ILE A 236 -12.28 -8.35 -52.86
C ILE A 236 -12.42 -7.46 -54.09
N SER A 237 -11.32 -6.95 -54.64
CA SER A 237 -11.28 -6.39 -56.00
C SER A 237 -10.36 -7.21 -56.90
N ASN A 238 -10.44 -6.98 -58.20
CA ASN A 238 -9.53 -7.60 -59.19
C ASN A 238 -8.05 -7.20 -58.99
N ASP A 239 -7.78 -6.19 -58.15
CA ASP A 239 -6.45 -5.64 -57.86
C ASP A 239 -5.84 -6.22 -56.57
N THR A 240 -6.49 -7.21 -55.95
CA THR A 240 -6.03 -7.88 -54.72
C THR A 240 -4.75 -8.68 -55.01
N PRO A 241 -3.56 -8.29 -54.49
CA PRO A 241 -2.31 -8.93 -54.91
C PRO A 241 -2.15 -10.33 -54.31
N LEU A 242 -1.52 -11.24 -55.06
CA LEU A 242 -1.21 -12.60 -54.63
C LEU A 242 0.17 -12.65 -53.96
N LEU A 243 0.24 -13.33 -52.81
CA LEU A 243 1.44 -13.79 -52.14
C LEU A 243 1.41 -15.32 -52.10
N GLU A 244 2.25 -15.97 -52.92
CA GLU A 244 2.51 -17.40 -52.78
C GLU A 244 3.63 -17.60 -51.75
N VAL A 245 3.37 -18.45 -50.75
CA VAL A 245 4.20 -18.54 -49.54
C VAL A 245 4.43 -19.99 -49.16
N MET A 246 5.69 -20.40 -49.23
CA MET A 246 6.13 -21.72 -48.76
C MET A 246 6.42 -21.63 -47.25
N LEU A 247 5.77 -22.49 -46.47
CA LEU A 247 6.15 -22.80 -45.10
C LEU A 247 7.20 -23.90 -45.13
N GLU A 248 8.30 -23.69 -44.40
CA GLU A 248 9.41 -24.64 -44.27
C GLU A 248 9.40 -25.27 -42.86
N LYS A 249 10.12 -26.37 -42.65
CA LYS A 249 10.17 -27.01 -41.33
C LYS A 249 10.83 -26.08 -40.32
N ASN A 250 10.14 -25.84 -39.20
CA ASN A 250 10.52 -24.86 -38.19
C ASN A 250 11.88 -25.23 -37.56
N PRO A 251 12.94 -24.41 -37.74
CA PRO A 251 14.29 -24.74 -37.25
C PRO A 251 14.41 -24.71 -35.72
N LYS A 252 13.44 -24.11 -35.00
CA LYS A 252 13.35 -24.21 -33.54
C LYS A 252 12.91 -25.60 -33.06
N TYR A 253 12.33 -26.43 -33.93
CA TYR A 253 11.83 -27.77 -33.62
C TYR A 253 12.81 -28.87 -34.03
N ASN A 254 14.12 -28.66 -33.80
CA ASN A 254 15.15 -29.67 -34.11
C ASN A 254 16.33 -29.68 -33.12
N VAL A 255 16.05 -29.36 -31.85
CA VAL A 255 16.90 -29.72 -30.70
C VAL A 255 15.98 -30.35 -29.66
N TYR A 256 16.48 -31.37 -28.96
CA TYR A 256 15.82 -32.04 -27.85
C TYR A 256 15.16 -31.04 -26.89
N LEU A 257 13.85 -31.18 -26.66
CA LEU A 257 13.30 -30.79 -25.37
C LEU A 257 14.00 -31.66 -24.33
N LYS A 258 14.73 -31.01 -23.42
CA LYS A 258 15.11 -31.66 -22.17
C LYS A 258 13.84 -31.89 -21.36
N SER A 259 13.87 -32.89 -20.49
CA SER A 259 12.75 -33.18 -19.61
C SER A 259 12.57 -32.03 -18.60
N ASP A 260 11.32 -31.74 -18.32
CA ASP A 260 10.76 -30.71 -17.41
C ASP A 260 9.44 -31.36 -16.93
N ILE A 261 9.52 -32.07 -15.82
CA ILE A 261 8.47 -33.00 -15.39
C ILE A 261 7.27 -32.29 -14.74
N ASP A 262 7.49 -31.23 -13.97
CA ASP A 262 6.44 -30.49 -13.25
C ASP A 262 6.02 -29.17 -13.95
N ASN A 263 6.68 -28.80 -15.05
CA ASN A 263 6.37 -27.65 -15.91
C ASN A 263 6.67 -26.29 -15.24
N ASP A 264 7.71 -26.23 -14.40
CA ASP A 264 8.18 -25.02 -13.71
C ASP A 264 9.14 -24.14 -14.52
N TRP A 265 9.47 -24.55 -15.75
CA TRP A 265 10.37 -23.85 -16.68
C TRP A 265 11.87 -23.98 -16.36
N VAL A 266 12.24 -24.79 -15.36
CA VAL A 266 13.59 -25.32 -15.13
C VAL A 266 13.70 -26.70 -15.82
N GLU A 267 14.92 -27.20 -16.05
CA GLU A 267 15.15 -28.48 -16.73
C GLU A 267 15.56 -29.55 -15.71
N ASP A 268 15.03 -30.79 -15.79
CA ASP A 268 15.30 -31.93 -14.87
C ASP A 268 16.79 -32.21 -14.54
N MET A 269 17.73 -31.67 -15.33
CA MET A 269 19.18 -31.82 -15.16
C MET A 269 19.83 -30.72 -14.31
N ILE A 270 19.19 -29.57 -14.15
CA ILE A 270 19.62 -28.44 -13.32
C ILE A 270 18.62 -28.10 -12.21
N ASP A 271 17.41 -28.64 -12.30
CA ASP A 271 16.34 -28.52 -11.33
C ASP A 271 16.66 -29.29 -10.02
N ASN A 272 16.49 -28.65 -8.87
CA ASN A 272 16.67 -29.22 -7.55
C ASN A 272 15.39 -29.85 -6.92
N CYS A 273 14.23 -29.82 -7.58
CA CYS A 273 12.99 -30.47 -7.11
C CYS A 273 12.20 -31.37 -8.08
N LYS A 274 12.37 -31.28 -9.41
CA LYS A 274 12.06 -32.29 -10.48
C LYS A 274 10.63 -32.85 -10.60
N THR A 275 9.76 -32.53 -9.67
CA THR A 275 8.43 -33.13 -9.45
C THR A 275 7.53 -32.20 -8.64
N ARG A 276 8.02 -31.00 -8.29
CA ARG A 276 7.53 -30.05 -7.30
C ARG A 276 7.93 -28.62 -7.69
N TYR A 277 7.18 -28.08 -8.64
CA TYR A 277 7.25 -26.71 -9.18
C TYR A 277 7.89 -25.68 -8.23
N ASN A 278 9.12 -25.26 -8.52
CA ASN A 278 9.88 -24.28 -7.74
C ASN A 278 10.78 -23.40 -8.66
N PRO A 279 10.19 -22.52 -9.49
CA PRO A 279 10.89 -21.78 -10.55
C PRO A 279 11.95 -20.79 -10.05
N ASN A 280 12.02 -20.57 -8.74
CA ASN A 280 13.04 -19.79 -8.05
C ASN A 280 14.28 -20.62 -7.64
N GLN A 281 14.18 -21.95 -7.65
CA GLN A 281 15.23 -22.91 -7.33
C GLN A 281 15.90 -22.62 -5.97
N LEU A 282 15.08 -22.24 -4.99
CA LEU A 282 15.54 -21.93 -3.64
C LEU A 282 16.06 -23.20 -2.95
N ASP A 283 17.28 -23.10 -2.41
CA ASP A 283 18.04 -24.14 -1.72
C ASP A 283 18.79 -23.41 -0.58
N THR A 284 18.09 -23.21 0.53
CA THR A 284 18.51 -22.39 1.66
C THR A 284 19.67 -23.03 2.43
N ASN A 285 19.73 -24.36 2.48
CA ASN A 285 20.80 -25.11 3.12
C ASN A 285 22.01 -25.40 2.18
N SER A 286 21.85 -25.19 0.87
CA SER A 286 22.82 -25.44 -0.20
C SER A 286 23.25 -26.91 -0.35
N ASN A 287 22.34 -27.86 -0.12
CA ASN A 287 22.61 -29.30 -0.22
C ASN A 287 22.37 -29.89 -1.63
N GLY A 288 21.65 -29.17 -2.51
CA GLY A 288 21.30 -29.61 -3.86
C GLY A 288 19.89 -30.19 -4.02
N ILE A 289 19.08 -30.15 -2.97
CA ILE A 289 17.62 -30.37 -2.98
C ILE A 289 16.97 -29.02 -2.69
N GLY A 290 15.88 -28.67 -3.40
CA GLY A 290 15.21 -27.38 -3.17
C GLY A 290 14.26 -27.40 -1.96
N ASP A 291 14.09 -26.24 -1.31
CA ASP A 291 13.25 -26.06 -0.10
C ASP A 291 11.81 -26.57 -0.26
N THR A 292 11.30 -26.65 -1.49
CA THR A 292 9.94 -27.12 -1.82
C THR A 292 9.78 -28.65 -1.73
N CYS A 293 10.88 -29.40 -1.71
CA CYS A 293 10.91 -30.87 -1.78
C CYS A 293 11.90 -31.54 -0.81
N ASP A 294 12.67 -30.78 -0.03
CA ASP A 294 13.55 -31.31 1.02
C ASP A 294 12.78 -31.63 2.32
N ASP A 295 13.38 -32.48 3.15
CA ASP A 295 12.97 -32.93 4.49
C ASP A 295 14.15 -32.62 5.44
N ASP A 296 14.32 -31.32 5.75
CA ASP A 296 15.57 -30.79 6.31
C ASP A 296 15.76 -31.21 7.78
N ASP A 297 14.68 -31.33 8.55
CA ASP A 297 14.73 -31.78 9.95
C ASP A 297 14.51 -33.29 10.15
N LYS A 298 14.04 -34.02 9.13
CA LYS A 298 13.75 -35.47 9.12
C LYS A 298 12.53 -35.90 9.93
N ASP A 299 11.45 -35.11 9.98
CA ASP A 299 10.17 -35.54 10.56
C ASP A 299 9.42 -36.53 9.64
N GLY A 300 9.68 -36.49 8.33
CA GLY A 300 9.04 -37.29 7.29
C GLY A 300 8.04 -36.55 6.39
N LEU A 301 7.98 -35.22 6.47
CA LEU A 301 7.28 -34.31 5.58
C LEU A 301 8.29 -33.57 4.68
N ILE A 302 7.80 -32.90 3.63
CA ILE A 302 8.63 -32.11 2.72
C ILE A 302 8.08 -30.70 2.61
N GLY A 303 8.95 -29.69 2.51
CA GLY A 303 8.69 -28.29 2.88
C GLY A 303 7.33 -27.65 2.49
N TYR A 304 6.69 -28.03 1.38
CA TYR A 304 5.34 -27.53 1.05
C TYR A 304 4.21 -28.05 1.98
N TYR A 305 4.44 -29.18 2.67
CA TYR A 305 3.49 -29.80 3.63
C TYR A 305 3.96 -29.70 5.07
N ASP A 306 5.03 -28.94 5.30
CA ASP A 306 5.65 -28.77 6.60
C ASP A 306 5.57 -27.30 7.02
N ASN A 307 4.90 -27.03 8.13
CA ASN A 307 4.75 -25.71 8.71
C ASN A 307 5.95 -25.29 9.59
N CYS A 308 6.93 -26.18 9.81
CA CYS A 308 8.21 -25.87 10.46
C CYS A 308 9.42 -26.53 9.76
N PRO A 309 9.78 -26.14 8.51
CA PRO A 309 10.81 -26.79 7.66
C PRO A 309 12.22 -27.03 8.22
N TYR A 310 12.50 -26.64 9.47
CA TYR A 310 13.79 -26.77 10.15
C TYR A 310 13.66 -27.26 11.62
N ILE A 311 12.45 -27.59 12.12
CA ILE A 311 12.20 -27.95 13.54
C ILE A 311 11.16 -29.07 13.67
N ASN A 312 11.67 -30.30 13.79
CA ASN A 312 10.95 -31.58 13.74
C ASN A 312 9.61 -31.62 14.49
N ASN A 313 8.49 -31.55 13.75
CA ASN A 313 7.14 -31.52 14.28
C ASN A 313 6.14 -32.37 13.47
N ARG A 314 6.38 -33.69 13.49
CA ARG A 314 5.60 -34.70 12.74
C ARG A 314 4.08 -34.71 13.00
N ASP A 315 3.63 -34.08 14.07
CA ASP A 315 2.23 -33.86 14.41
C ASP A 315 1.61 -32.61 13.72
N GLN A 316 2.45 -31.70 13.22
CA GLN A 316 2.10 -30.47 12.49
C GLN A 316 1.08 -29.62 13.25
N THR A 317 1.26 -29.52 14.58
CA THR A 317 0.40 -28.69 15.42
C THR A 317 0.59 -27.22 15.03
N ASP A 318 -0.50 -26.65 14.51
CA ASP A 318 -0.70 -25.23 14.19
C ASP A 318 -2.11 -24.89 14.72
N VAL A 319 -2.14 -24.26 15.90
CA VAL A 319 -3.39 -23.95 16.61
C VAL A 319 -4.12 -22.77 15.98
N ASN A 320 -3.40 -21.78 15.45
CA ASN A 320 -3.96 -20.53 14.93
C ASN A 320 -4.32 -20.59 13.43
N ARG A 321 -3.73 -21.55 12.70
CA ARG A 321 -3.89 -21.85 11.27
C ARG A 321 -3.32 -20.82 10.31
N ASN A 322 -2.23 -20.17 10.71
CA ASN A 322 -1.51 -19.22 9.84
C ASN A 322 -0.55 -19.91 8.85
N GLY A 323 -0.23 -21.19 9.05
CA GLY A 323 0.68 -21.97 8.19
C GLY A 323 2.13 -22.05 8.69
N VAL A 324 2.42 -21.54 9.88
CA VAL A 324 3.63 -21.79 10.68
C VAL A 324 3.23 -22.68 11.86
N GLY A 325 4.06 -23.65 12.24
CA GLY A 325 3.74 -24.56 13.34
C GLY A 325 4.12 -24.00 14.72
N ASP A 326 3.36 -24.40 15.75
CA ASP A 326 3.50 -23.98 17.16
C ASP A 326 4.94 -24.11 17.72
N ILE A 327 5.81 -24.96 17.15
CA ILE A 327 7.18 -25.20 17.63
C ILE A 327 8.24 -24.27 17.01
N CYS A 328 7.94 -23.64 15.88
CA CYS A 328 8.84 -22.76 15.14
C CYS A 328 8.30 -21.34 14.97
N GLU A 329 7.05 -21.11 15.35
CA GLU A 329 6.53 -19.77 15.52
C GLU A 329 7.27 -19.03 16.64
N PHE A 330 7.43 -17.72 16.47
CA PHE A 330 8.19 -16.89 17.39
C PHE A 330 7.32 -16.43 18.56
N ASP A 331 7.88 -16.55 19.77
CA ASP A 331 7.46 -15.90 21.00
C ASP A 331 8.70 -15.14 21.51
N LYS A 332 8.66 -13.81 21.34
CA LYS A 332 9.84 -12.95 21.42
C LYS A 332 10.18 -12.48 22.82
N ASP A 333 9.18 -12.21 23.67
CA ASP A 333 9.36 -11.77 25.06
C ASP A 333 9.09 -12.88 26.10
N LYS A 334 8.48 -14.00 25.68
CA LYS A 334 8.36 -15.29 26.39
C LYS A 334 7.23 -15.33 27.41
N ASP A 335 6.10 -14.78 26.99
CA ASP A 335 4.85 -14.76 27.73
C ASP A 335 3.98 -16.02 27.49
N GLY A 336 4.18 -16.72 26.37
CA GLY A 336 3.44 -17.91 25.94
C GLY A 336 2.39 -17.69 24.85
N ILE A 337 2.31 -16.48 24.29
CA ILE A 337 1.58 -16.08 23.10
C ILE A 337 2.58 -15.92 21.94
N PHE A 338 2.14 -16.15 20.71
CA PHE A 338 2.99 -16.03 19.52
C PHE A 338 2.97 -14.60 18.96
N ASP A 339 4.09 -14.11 18.43
CA ASP A 339 4.29 -12.80 17.77
C ASP A 339 3.20 -12.44 16.70
N SER A 340 2.48 -13.43 16.17
CA SER A 340 1.40 -13.26 15.18
C SER A 340 -0.01 -13.05 15.77
N LEU A 341 -0.18 -13.38 17.05
CA LEU A 341 -1.41 -13.21 17.83
C LEU A 341 -1.27 -12.18 18.94
N ASP A 342 -0.03 -11.96 19.39
CA ASP A 342 0.31 -11.10 20.51
C ASP A 342 0.11 -9.61 20.17
N ILE A 343 -0.68 -8.94 21.01
CA ILE A 343 -0.96 -7.51 20.95
C ILE A 343 0.16 -6.62 21.54
N CYS A 344 1.25 -7.20 22.08
CA CYS A 344 2.36 -6.44 22.68
C CYS A 344 3.81 -6.77 22.25
N ILE A 345 4.12 -7.87 21.53
CA ILE A 345 5.32 -8.32 20.77
C ILE A 345 6.75 -8.03 21.36
N ASN A 346 6.84 -7.39 22.51
CA ASN A 346 8.07 -6.91 23.17
C ASN A 346 7.90 -6.76 24.69
N ILE A 347 6.68 -6.86 25.23
CA ILE A 347 6.31 -6.67 26.64
C ILE A 347 5.30 -7.76 27.04
N ALA A 348 5.81 -8.82 27.64
CA ALA A 348 5.08 -10.03 28.00
C ALA A 348 3.78 -9.79 28.80
N ASN A 349 2.63 -10.13 28.21
CA ASN A 349 1.28 -9.94 28.76
C ASN A 349 0.36 -11.16 28.51
N PRO A 350 0.54 -12.29 29.24
CA PRO A 350 -0.11 -13.57 28.93
C PRO A 350 -1.64 -13.61 29.05
N ASP A 351 -2.23 -12.55 29.58
CA ASP A 351 -3.68 -12.34 29.68
C ASP A 351 -4.27 -11.59 28.46
N GLN A 352 -3.42 -10.94 27.67
CA GLN A 352 -3.76 -10.22 26.44
C GLN A 352 -4.91 -9.22 26.65
N GLU A 353 -4.88 -8.48 27.77
CA GLU A 353 -5.91 -7.47 28.04
C GLU A 353 -5.77 -6.25 27.11
N ASP A 354 -6.82 -6.01 26.31
CA ASP A 354 -7.07 -4.81 25.51
C ASP A 354 -8.36 -4.15 26.00
N GLN A 355 -8.25 -3.02 26.70
CA GLN A 355 -9.38 -2.37 27.36
C GLN A 355 -10.31 -1.63 26.38
N ASP A 356 -9.79 -1.03 25.30
CA ASP A 356 -10.57 -0.14 24.41
C ASP A 356 -10.72 -0.60 22.95
N LYS A 357 -10.00 -1.67 22.59
CA LYS A 357 -10.16 -2.52 21.41
C LYS A 357 -9.57 -1.93 20.14
N ASP A 358 -8.33 -1.47 20.27
CA ASP A 358 -7.52 -0.88 19.22
C ASP A 358 -6.53 -1.87 18.59
N GLY A 359 -6.23 -2.99 19.28
CA GLY A 359 -5.29 -4.02 18.84
C GLY A 359 -3.90 -3.96 19.49
N ILE A 360 -3.70 -3.07 20.46
CA ILE A 360 -2.50 -2.95 21.31
C ILE A 360 -2.89 -3.26 22.76
N GLY A 361 -2.07 -4.04 23.48
CA GLY A 361 -2.39 -4.45 24.86
C GLY A 361 -2.07 -3.40 25.91
N ASN A 362 -2.79 -3.46 27.04
CA ASN A 362 -2.70 -2.51 28.15
C ASN A 362 -1.27 -2.29 28.70
N GLU A 363 -0.37 -3.28 28.61
CA GLU A 363 1.02 -3.20 29.11
C GLU A 363 1.98 -2.50 28.13
N CYS A 364 1.59 -2.34 26.86
CA CYS A 364 2.39 -1.67 25.82
C CYS A 364 1.70 -0.47 25.15
N ASP A 365 0.42 -0.24 25.45
CA ASP A 365 -0.37 0.89 25.00
C ASP A 365 0.02 2.20 25.73
N ASN A 366 0.40 3.22 24.96
CA ASN A 366 0.71 4.56 25.46
C ASN A 366 -0.53 5.45 25.65
N CYS A 367 -1.74 4.98 25.33
CA CYS A 367 -2.97 5.69 25.63
C CYS A 367 -4.24 4.82 25.62
N LYS A 368 -4.89 4.76 26.79
CA LYS A 368 -6.22 4.20 27.10
C LYS A 368 -7.44 4.70 26.28
N TYR A 369 -7.26 5.19 25.06
CA TYR A 369 -8.33 5.67 24.19
C TYR A 369 -8.13 5.49 22.67
N TYR A 370 -8.03 4.25 22.17
CA TYR A 370 -8.06 3.87 20.76
C TYR A 370 -7.10 4.69 19.87
N ASN A 371 -5.87 4.21 19.77
CA ASN A 371 -4.76 4.79 19.01
C ASN A 371 -3.87 3.70 18.40
N PRO A 372 -4.35 2.90 17.42
CA PRO A 372 -3.60 1.73 16.90
C PRO A 372 -2.25 2.07 16.24
N SER A 373 -1.98 3.36 16.00
CA SER A 373 -0.69 3.85 15.49
C SER A 373 0.31 4.20 16.60
N GLN A 374 -0.08 4.08 17.88
CA GLN A 374 0.73 4.32 19.09
C GLN A 374 1.56 5.61 19.03
N ARG A 375 1.00 6.64 18.38
CA ARG A 375 1.74 7.84 18.00
C ARG A 375 1.91 8.77 19.19
N ASP A 376 3.16 8.92 19.60
CA ASP A 376 3.68 9.98 20.46
C ASP A 376 4.57 10.89 19.61
N VAL A 377 4.45 12.21 19.76
CA VAL A 377 5.16 13.23 18.96
C VAL A 377 6.23 13.98 19.75
N ASP A 378 6.17 13.98 21.08
CA ASP A 378 7.19 14.60 21.94
C ASP A 378 7.96 13.60 22.82
N GLU A 379 7.74 12.30 22.59
CA GLU A 379 8.44 11.15 23.17
C GLU A 379 8.32 11.10 24.71
N ASN A 380 7.17 11.56 25.25
CA ASN A 380 6.92 11.62 26.68
C ASN A 380 6.39 10.30 27.29
N GLY A 381 5.94 9.35 26.46
CA GLY A 381 5.34 8.08 26.87
C GLY A 381 3.82 8.10 26.97
N ILE A 382 3.16 9.16 26.50
CA ILE A 382 1.70 9.28 26.43
C ILE A 382 1.30 9.63 24.99
N GLY A 383 0.48 8.81 24.35
CA GLY A 383 0.07 9.01 22.95
C GLY A 383 -0.71 10.30 22.70
N ASP A 384 -0.57 10.86 21.48
CA ASP A 384 -1.19 12.08 20.96
C ASP A 384 -2.67 12.26 21.38
N ILE A 385 -3.43 11.15 21.44
CA ILE A 385 -4.86 11.14 21.74
C ILE A 385 -5.15 11.33 23.23
N CYS A 386 -4.40 10.67 24.12
CA CYS A 386 -4.50 10.88 25.56
C CYS A 386 -3.99 12.25 25.94
N ASP A 387 -2.89 12.65 25.33
CA ASP A 387 -2.26 13.92 25.57
C ASP A 387 -3.16 15.09 25.11
N THR A 388 -3.85 14.96 23.97
CA THR A 388 -4.93 15.88 23.55
C THR A 388 -6.06 15.93 24.57
N LYS A 389 -6.56 14.79 25.06
CA LYS A 389 -7.65 14.75 26.07
C LYS A 389 -7.22 15.31 27.43
N ARG A 390 -5.99 15.07 27.85
CA ARG A 390 -5.38 15.70 29.04
C ARG A 390 -5.35 17.22 28.88
N LYS A 391 -4.95 17.71 27.71
CA LYS A 391 -4.99 19.13 27.30
C LYS A 391 -6.43 19.67 27.05
N GLU A 392 -7.48 18.86 27.17
CA GLU A 392 -8.87 19.31 27.22
C GLU A 392 -9.41 19.40 28.64
N LEU A 393 -9.06 18.45 29.52
CA LEU A 393 -9.30 18.55 30.96
C LEU A 393 -8.56 19.77 31.54
N SER A 394 -7.26 19.89 31.25
CA SER A 394 -6.37 20.95 31.76
C SER A 394 -6.69 22.38 31.31
N LYS A 395 -7.77 22.59 30.55
CA LYS A 395 -8.30 23.92 30.24
C LYS A 395 -9.22 24.46 31.35
N ASN A 396 -9.72 23.59 32.23
CA ASN A 396 -10.73 23.93 33.23
C ASN A 396 -10.48 23.29 34.61
N ASP A 397 -9.41 22.52 34.75
CA ASP A 397 -9.03 21.66 35.88
C ASP A 397 -7.49 21.53 35.80
N ASN A 398 -6.77 22.45 36.44
CA ASN A 398 -5.37 22.77 36.13
C ASN A 398 -4.39 21.68 36.59
N ASP A 399 -4.62 21.11 37.77
CA ASP A 399 -3.79 20.07 38.39
C ASP A 399 -4.32 18.64 38.18
N LEU A 400 -5.53 18.50 37.61
CA LEU A 400 -6.19 17.24 37.23
C LEU A 400 -6.68 16.40 38.42
N ASP A 401 -7.09 17.07 39.50
CA ASP A 401 -7.69 16.44 40.68
C ASP A 401 -9.18 16.04 40.48
N GLY A 402 -9.84 16.61 39.47
CA GLY A 402 -11.25 16.37 39.11
C GLY A 402 -12.21 17.49 39.52
N ILE A 403 -11.72 18.56 40.15
CA ILE A 403 -12.45 19.77 40.52
C ILE A 403 -12.12 20.88 39.51
N HIS A 404 -13.14 21.65 39.10
CA HIS A 404 -12.91 22.75 38.16
C HIS A 404 -12.30 23.97 38.84
N ASN A 405 -11.36 24.65 38.15
CA ASN A 405 -10.65 25.88 38.56
C ASN A 405 -11.52 27.03 39.11
N ASN A 406 -12.84 26.98 38.92
CA ASN A 406 -13.82 27.96 39.39
C ASN A 406 -14.62 27.54 40.65
N LYS A 407 -14.34 26.35 41.18
CA LYS A 407 -14.85 25.78 42.44
C LYS A 407 -13.72 25.36 43.35
N ASP A 408 -12.60 24.99 42.75
CA ASP A 408 -11.38 24.52 43.38
C ASP A 408 -10.74 25.60 44.28
N ASN A 409 -10.43 25.20 45.52
CA ASN A 409 -9.74 26.00 46.52
C ASN A 409 -8.19 25.86 46.51
N CYS A 410 -7.60 24.97 45.69
CA CYS A 410 -6.14 24.89 45.50
C CYS A 410 -5.60 25.00 44.07
N LYS A 411 -6.37 24.70 43.00
CA LYS A 411 -6.15 25.03 41.57
C LYS A 411 -4.91 24.48 40.87
N ASP A 412 -3.75 24.64 41.47
CA ASP A 412 -2.45 24.23 40.94
C ASP A 412 -1.79 23.18 41.86
N ILE A 413 -2.52 22.66 42.87
CA ILE A 413 -2.09 21.66 43.86
C ILE A 413 -3.27 20.73 44.22
N ALA A 414 -3.33 19.59 43.54
CA ALA A 414 -4.46 18.65 43.56
C ALA A 414 -4.94 18.24 44.97
N ASN A 415 -6.21 18.49 45.28
CA ASN A 415 -6.85 18.16 46.55
C ASN A 415 -8.32 17.72 46.39
N PRO A 416 -8.59 16.49 45.91
CA PRO A 416 -9.96 16.05 45.54
C PRO A 416 -10.98 16.01 46.68
N ASP A 417 -10.53 16.15 47.94
CA ASP A 417 -11.37 16.25 49.13
C ASP A 417 -11.78 17.71 49.46
N GLN A 418 -11.12 18.70 48.84
CA GLN A 418 -11.38 20.14 48.93
C GLN A 418 -11.46 20.66 50.38
N ILE A 419 -10.71 20.05 51.31
CA ILE A 419 -10.77 20.41 52.73
C ILE A 419 -10.17 21.80 52.94
N ASP A 420 -10.96 22.67 53.57
CA ASP A 420 -10.64 24.02 54.05
C ASP A 420 -11.08 24.04 55.52
N ASN A 421 -10.11 24.20 56.44
CA ASN A 421 -10.33 24.09 57.89
C ASN A 421 -10.88 25.38 58.53
N ASP A 422 -10.42 26.55 58.07
CA ASP A 422 -10.72 27.84 58.71
C ASP A 422 -11.71 28.71 57.92
N LEU A 423 -12.02 28.34 56.68
CA LEU A 423 -13.05 28.88 55.80
C LEU A 423 -12.68 30.24 55.17
N ASP A 424 -11.41 30.50 54.90
CA ASP A 424 -10.98 31.67 54.13
C ASP A 424 -11.11 31.51 52.60
N GLY A 425 -11.24 30.27 52.11
CA GLY A 425 -11.38 29.88 50.71
C GLY A 425 -10.10 29.42 50.00
N ILE A 426 -9.01 29.15 50.72
CA ILE A 426 -7.83 28.41 50.28
C ILE A 426 -7.89 26.99 50.89
N GLY A 427 -7.53 25.96 50.13
CA GLY A 427 -7.56 24.58 50.63
C GLY A 427 -6.33 24.21 51.45
N ASN A 428 -6.48 23.31 52.42
CA ASN A 428 -5.40 22.87 53.33
C ASN A 428 -4.11 22.41 52.60
N SER A 429 -4.22 21.92 51.36
CA SER A 429 -3.08 21.43 50.56
C SER A 429 -2.19 22.53 49.98
N CYS A 430 -2.71 23.76 49.88
CA CYS A 430 -2.02 24.92 49.32
C CYS A 430 -1.97 26.11 50.29
N ASP A 431 -2.67 26.02 51.41
CA ASP A 431 -2.71 27.01 52.48
C ASP A 431 -1.47 26.95 53.38
N ASN A 432 -0.74 28.08 53.48
CA ASN A 432 0.44 28.25 54.30
C ASN A 432 0.17 28.54 55.81
N CYS A 433 -1.10 28.57 56.24
CA CYS A 433 -1.50 28.75 57.66
C CYS A 433 -2.55 27.77 58.23
N GLN A 434 -3.32 27.03 57.42
CA GLN A 434 -4.19 25.85 57.70
C GLN A 434 -5.26 25.94 58.81
N ASN A 435 -5.26 26.99 59.65
CA ASN A 435 -6.08 27.14 60.86
C ASN A 435 -6.30 28.63 61.24
N ILE A 436 -5.82 29.56 60.41
CA ILE A 436 -5.76 31.01 60.64
C ILE A 436 -6.03 31.71 59.30
N GLN A 437 -7.28 32.16 59.12
CA GLN A 437 -7.76 32.79 57.88
C GLN A 437 -6.82 33.88 57.36
N ASN A 438 -6.18 33.69 56.20
CA ASN A 438 -5.12 34.57 55.71
C ASN A 438 -5.12 34.82 54.19
N LYS A 439 -6.05 34.23 53.42
CA LYS A 439 -6.53 34.38 52.02
C LYS A 439 -5.61 34.97 50.94
N TYR A 440 -4.91 36.05 51.26
CA TYR A 440 -3.83 36.63 50.45
C TYR A 440 -2.54 35.81 50.49
N GLN A 441 -2.42 34.84 51.42
CA GLN A 441 -1.33 33.85 51.47
C GLN A 441 0.06 34.51 51.43
N LEU A 442 0.21 35.58 52.22
CA LEU A 442 1.46 36.33 52.34
C LEU A 442 2.50 35.49 53.09
N ASP A 443 3.73 35.48 52.58
CA ASP A 443 4.93 34.91 53.16
C ASP A 443 6.10 35.79 52.68
N LEU A 444 6.50 36.77 53.49
CA LEU A 444 7.48 37.77 53.09
C LEU A 444 8.90 37.18 52.98
N ASN A 445 9.25 36.24 53.85
CA ASN A 445 10.60 35.66 53.94
C ASN A 445 10.78 34.39 53.09
N LYS A 446 9.68 33.80 52.61
CA LYS A 446 9.59 32.65 51.69
C LYS A 446 10.02 31.32 52.31
N ASN A 447 9.62 31.07 53.55
CA ASN A 447 9.89 29.80 54.22
C ASN A 447 8.80 28.73 54.03
N GLY A 448 7.60 29.11 53.53
CA GLY A 448 6.45 28.22 53.36
C GLY A 448 5.43 28.26 54.50
N THR A 449 5.70 29.04 55.55
CA THR A 449 4.71 29.43 56.58
C THR A 449 4.20 30.82 56.25
N GLY A 450 2.89 31.08 56.41
CA GLY A 450 2.33 32.39 56.13
C GLY A 450 2.58 33.41 57.25
N ASP A 451 2.72 34.69 56.87
CA ASP A 451 3.03 35.78 57.80
C ASP A 451 1.99 35.90 58.95
N MET A 452 0.74 35.50 58.70
CA MET A 452 -0.33 35.48 59.70
C MET A 452 -0.14 34.42 60.81
N CYS A 453 0.63 33.37 60.58
CA CYS A 453 0.80 32.26 61.51
C CYS A 453 2.23 32.10 62.07
N GLU A 454 3.12 33.05 61.77
CA GLU A 454 4.47 33.13 62.36
C GLU A 454 4.80 34.51 62.95
N ASP A 455 6.05 34.67 63.42
CA ASP A 455 6.63 35.91 63.96
C ASP A 455 7.58 36.48 62.87
N SER A 456 7.00 37.01 61.78
CA SER A 456 7.71 37.28 60.52
C SER A 456 8.89 38.24 60.65
N ASP A 457 8.81 39.20 61.58
CA ASP A 457 9.94 40.08 61.86
C ASP A 457 10.82 39.60 63.05
N GLY A 458 10.28 38.86 64.02
CA GLY A 458 10.99 38.37 65.21
C GLY A 458 10.91 39.30 66.43
N ASP A 459 9.75 39.85 66.77
CA ASP A 459 9.54 40.69 67.96
C ASP A 459 8.91 39.94 69.15
N SER A 460 8.46 38.69 68.93
CA SER A 460 7.68 37.79 69.80
C SER A 460 6.17 38.02 69.91
N ILE A 461 5.55 38.81 69.03
CA ILE A 461 4.13 38.68 68.66
C ILE A 461 4.02 37.67 67.50
N ILE A 462 2.81 37.33 67.06
CA ILE A 462 2.52 36.34 66.00
C ILE A 462 1.43 36.92 65.10
N GLY A 463 1.56 36.83 63.77
CA GLY A 463 0.89 37.72 62.80
C GLY A 463 -0.60 38.00 63.04
N TYR A 464 -1.42 36.97 63.30
CA TYR A 464 -2.86 37.13 63.60
C TYR A 464 -3.20 37.89 64.91
N LYS A 465 -2.19 38.33 65.65
CA LYS A 465 -2.26 39.20 66.85
C LYS A 465 -1.37 40.43 66.72
N ASP A 466 -0.73 40.62 65.59
CA ASP A 466 0.26 41.65 65.35
C ASP A 466 -0.35 42.78 64.50
N ASN A 467 -0.47 43.98 65.06
CA ASN A 467 -0.94 45.15 64.32
C ASN A 467 0.14 45.75 63.39
N CYS A 468 1.37 45.24 63.41
CA CYS A 468 2.44 45.54 62.46
C CYS A 468 3.31 44.30 62.11
N ILE A 469 2.69 43.22 61.64
CA ILE A 469 3.23 41.91 61.17
C ILE A 469 4.69 41.89 60.61
N ASN A 470 5.17 42.97 59.99
CA ASN A 470 6.48 43.09 59.35
C ASN A 470 7.40 44.20 59.93
N SER A 471 7.07 44.81 61.09
CA SER A 471 7.64 46.07 61.58
C SER A 471 7.67 46.25 63.12
N LYS A 472 8.33 45.33 63.83
CA LYS A 472 8.82 45.36 65.24
C LYS A 472 8.19 46.40 66.16
N ASN A 473 7.08 46.05 66.79
CA ASN A 473 6.40 46.90 67.78
C ASN A 473 5.84 46.06 68.94
N LYS A 474 6.73 45.56 69.80
CA LYS A 474 6.40 44.63 70.91
C LYS A 474 5.42 45.18 71.94
N ASP A 475 5.23 46.48 71.98
CA ASP A 475 4.22 47.17 72.80
C ASP A 475 2.83 47.24 72.12
N GLN A 476 2.75 46.91 70.83
CA GLN A 476 1.57 46.87 69.98
C GLN A 476 0.79 48.19 70.00
N LEU A 477 1.52 49.31 70.07
CA LEU A 477 0.92 50.62 70.22
C LEU A 477 0.16 51.04 68.95
N ASP A 478 -1.16 51.08 69.08
CA ASP A 478 -2.16 51.60 68.16
C ASP A 478 -2.88 52.75 68.88
N SER A 479 -2.90 53.93 68.28
CA SER A 479 -3.34 55.18 68.93
C SER A 479 -4.81 55.51 68.72
N ASP A 480 -5.38 55.19 67.55
CA ASP A 480 -6.77 55.49 67.20
C ASP A 480 -7.70 54.26 67.35
N ASN A 481 -7.11 53.08 67.54
CA ASN A 481 -7.72 51.76 67.68
C ASN A 481 -8.30 51.21 66.36
N ASN A 482 -7.69 51.54 65.21
CA ASN A 482 -8.08 51.03 63.90
C ASN A 482 -7.58 49.61 63.58
N GLY A 483 -6.60 49.09 64.34
CA GLY A 483 -6.03 47.76 64.17
C GLY A 483 -4.70 47.70 63.41
N VAL A 484 -4.17 48.85 62.98
CA VAL A 484 -2.79 49.01 62.48
C VAL A 484 -1.97 49.69 63.58
N GLY A 485 -0.74 49.23 63.81
CA GLY A 485 0.13 49.85 64.82
C GLY A 485 0.84 51.10 64.28
N ASN A 486 1.08 52.08 65.16
CA ASN A 486 1.75 53.36 64.81
C ASN A 486 3.06 53.17 64.01
N VAL A 487 3.76 52.05 64.20
CA VAL A 487 5.09 51.80 63.60
C VAL A 487 5.00 51.48 62.09
N CYS A 488 3.85 51.01 61.62
CA CYS A 488 3.60 50.64 60.23
C CYS A 488 2.41 51.38 59.58
N GLU A 489 1.73 52.26 60.33
CA GLU A 489 0.65 53.09 59.83
C GLU A 489 1.13 54.23 58.92
N ASP A 490 0.35 54.51 57.87
CA ASP A 490 0.50 55.60 56.88
C ASP A 490 -0.94 56.11 56.64
N THR A 491 -1.42 56.99 57.53
CA THR A 491 -2.86 57.30 57.66
C THR A 491 -3.38 58.20 56.54
N ASP A 492 -2.52 59.01 55.92
CA ASP A 492 -2.87 59.96 54.84
C ASP A 492 -2.32 59.58 53.44
N TYR A 493 -1.52 58.52 53.36
CA TYR A 493 -0.95 57.95 52.14
C TYR A 493 0.16 58.79 51.47
N ASP A 494 0.88 59.63 52.22
CA ASP A 494 2.05 60.34 51.74
C ASP A 494 3.34 59.47 51.63
N LYS A 495 3.37 58.33 52.34
CA LYS A 495 4.45 57.33 52.48
C LYS A 495 5.49 57.61 53.56
N ILE A 496 5.22 58.52 54.48
CA ILE A 496 5.92 58.64 55.75
C ILE A 496 5.09 57.87 56.79
N LEU A 497 5.75 57.02 57.57
CA LEU A 497 5.07 56.24 58.60
C LEU A 497 4.77 57.13 59.82
N PHE A 498 3.62 56.95 60.47
CA PHE A 498 3.09 57.77 61.57
C PHE A 498 4.11 58.10 62.68
N ILE A 499 5.04 57.20 63.00
CA ILE A 499 6.14 57.44 63.98
C ILE A 499 7.27 58.37 63.50
N ASN A 500 7.37 58.63 62.20
CA ASN A 500 8.39 59.48 61.56
C ASN A 500 7.80 60.74 60.92
N ASP A 501 6.47 60.85 60.90
CA ASP A 501 5.72 61.93 60.28
C ASP A 501 5.50 63.09 61.26
N ASN A 502 5.76 64.31 60.81
CA ASN A 502 5.52 65.53 61.58
C ASN A 502 4.09 66.11 61.43
N CYS A 503 3.26 65.54 60.52
CA CYS A 503 1.82 65.77 60.42
C CYS A 503 1.04 64.48 60.05
N PRO A 504 0.94 63.45 60.94
CA PRO A 504 0.41 62.10 60.64
C PRO A 504 -1.03 61.94 60.11
N TYR A 505 -1.70 63.00 59.72
CA TYR A 505 -3.08 63.02 59.21
C TYR A 505 -3.28 64.03 58.03
N ASP A 506 -2.24 64.73 57.57
CA ASP A 506 -2.32 65.92 56.70
C ASP A 506 -1.25 65.95 55.57
N TYR A 507 -1.24 64.92 54.72
CA TYR A 507 -0.41 64.67 53.52
C TYR A 507 0.69 65.71 53.23
N ASN A 508 1.93 65.43 53.63
CA ASN A 508 3.04 66.36 53.50
C ASN A 508 4.41 65.70 53.18
N PRO A 509 4.58 65.03 52.02
CA PRO A 509 5.72 64.13 51.75
C PRO A 509 7.07 64.84 51.52
N GLU A 510 7.12 66.15 51.73
CA GLU A 510 8.33 66.95 51.82
C GLU A 510 8.79 67.18 53.28
N GLN A 511 8.01 66.73 54.28
CA GLN A 511 8.25 66.78 55.72
C GLN A 511 8.85 68.11 56.17
N LYS A 512 8.16 69.19 55.79
CA LYS A 512 8.59 70.55 56.05
C LYS A 512 8.37 70.93 57.50
N ASP A 513 9.42 71.48 58.08
CA ASP A 513 9.47 72.03 59.43
C ASP A 513 10.49 73.19 59.40
N ILE A 514 9.97 74.42 59.32
CA ILE A 514 10.76 75.65 59.20
C ILE A 514 11.41 76.08 60.53
N ASP A 515 10.72 75.89 61.66
CA ASP A 515 11.07 76.45 62.98
C ASP A 515 11.77 75.43 63.91
N LYS A 516 11.50 74.14 63.69
CA LYS A 516 12.08 72.94 64.33
C LYS A 516 11.50 72.53 65.68
N ASP A 517 10.21 72.79 65.90
CA ASP A 517 9.45 72.22 67.03
C ASP A 517 8.99 70.75 66.83
N SER A 518 9.20 70.17 65.63
CA SER A 518 8.84 68.80 65.22
C SER A 518 7.36 68.56 64.89
N ILE A 519 6.55 69.61 64.75
CA ILE A 519 5.27 69.60 64.04
C ILE A 519 5.49 70.22 62.65
N GLY A 520 4.83 69.71 61.61
CA GLY A 520 5.06 70.18 60.24
C GLY A 520 4.31 71.47 59.87
N ASP A 521 4.87 72.22 58.91
CA ASP A 521 4.36 73.51 58.39
C ASP A 521 2.85 73.50 58.01
N ILE A 522 2.28 72.32 57.72
CA ILE A 522 0.88 72.17 57.25
C ILE A 522 -0.13 71.98 58.39
N CYS A 523 0.30 71.43 59.54
CA CYS A 523 -0.56 71.10 60.67
C CYS A 523 -0.23 71.89 61.96
N ASP A 524 0.88 72.65 61.99
CA ASP A 524 1.15 73.54 63.12
C ASP A 524 0.31 74.83 63.07
N GLU A 525 -0.74 74.90 63.90
CA GLU A 525 -1.51 76.13 64.16
C GLU A 525 -0.66 77.30 64.74
N LYS A 526 0.63 77.10 65.07
CA LYS A 526 1.54 78.12 65.64
C LYS A 526 2.53 78.76 64.65
N ASP A 527 2.72 78.24 63.43
CA ASP A 527 3.61 78.85 62.39
C ASP A 527 2.92 79.99 61.61
N ASP A 528 1.64 80.26 61.88
CA ASP A 528 0.84 81.36 61.31
C ASP A 528 1.40 82.79 61.63
N ARG A 529 2.56 82.85 62.29
CA ARG A 529 3.37 84.05 62.53
C ARG A 529 4.04 84.53 61.24
N PHE A 530 3.28 85.27 60.43
CA PHE A 530 3.66 86.05 59.22
C PHE A 530 5.12 86.56 59.10
N ILE A 531 5.80 86.82 60.22
CA ILE A 531 7.21 87.22 60.33
C ILE A 531 8.17 86.14 59.79
N GLU A 532 7.88 84.86 59.99
CA GLU A 532 8.83 83.75 59.76
C GLU A 532 8.89 83.33 58.29
N SER A 533 7.77 83.07 57.64
CA SER A 533 7.70 82.91 56.17
C SER A 533 8.14 84.16 55.39
N ASN A 534 8.17 85.35 56.03
CA ASN A 534 8.68 86.61 55.46
C ASN A 534 10.06 87.05 56.02
N LYS A 535 10.83 86.17 56.66
CA LYS A 535 12.12 86.48 57.31
C LYS A 535 13.10 87.23 56.41
N GLY A 536 13.18 86.87 55.13
CA GLY A 536 13.99 87.58 54.12
C GLY A 536 13.52 89.01 53.83
N PHE A 537 12.19 89.23 53.76
CA PHE A 537 11.61 90.56 53.59
C PHE A 537 11.86 91.44 54.81
N PHE A 538 11.68 90.92 56.03
CA PHE A 538 11.95 91.68 57.27
C PHE A 538 13.44 92.03 57.44
N ILE A 539 14.36 91.12 57.11
CA ILE A 539 15.80 91.43 57.08
C ILE A 539 16.10 92.51 56.02
N GLY A 540 15.54 92.39 54.82
CA GLY A 540 15.69 93.40 53.76
C GLY A 540 15.14 94.78 54.15
N LEU A 541 13.99 94.82 54.82
CA LEU A 541 13.37 96.04 55.35
C LEU A 541 14.27 96.69 56.41
N LEU A 542 14.85 95.90 57.32
CA LEU A 542 15.78 96.39 58.35
C LEU A 542 17.04 97.02 57.72
N ILE A 543 17.63 96.36 56.72
CA ILE A 543 18.78 96.87 55.95
C ILE A 543 18.42 98.16 55.20
N PHE A 544 17.23 98.23 54.58
CA PHE A 544 16.77 99.41 53.86
C PHE A 544 16.52 100.61 54.80
N ILE A 545 15.86 100.39 55.93
CA ILE A 545 15.62 101.43 56.95
C ILE A 545 16.94 101.94 57.51
N THR A 546 17.85 101.06 57.89
CA THR A 546 19.18 101.46 58.39
C THR A 546 19.99 102.23 57.35
N PHE A 547 19.94 101.84 56.07
CA PHE A 547 20.57 102.60 54.99
C PHE A 547 19.97 104.00 54.81
N ILE A 548 18.63 104.14 54.85
CA ILE A 548 17.95 105.45 54.81
C ILE A 548 18.37 106.34 55.99
N PHE A 549 18.39 105.80 57.21
CA PHE A 549 18.84 106.56 58.39
C PHE A 549 20.32 106.97 58.27
N SER A 550 21.21 106.07 57.84
CA SER A 550 22.62 106.39 57.60
C SER A 550 22.81 107.47 56.54
N TYR A 551 22.06 107.40 55.42
CA TYR A 551 22.10 108.43 54.38
C TYR A 551 21.51 109.77 54.85
N GLY A 552 20.43 109.75 55.64
CA GLY A 552 19.84 110.94 56.25
C GLY A 552 20.79 111.66 57.21
N ILE A 553 21.47 110.90 58.09
CA ILE A 553 22.51 111.39 58.99
C ILE A 553 23.68 111.98 58.19
N TYR A 554 24.16 111.27 57.16
CA TYR A 554 25.20 111.77 56.26
C TYR A 554 24.80 113.08 55.56
N ALA A 555 23.56 113.18 55.07
CA ALA A 555 23.04 114.38 54.42
C ALA A 555 22.89 115.57 55.39
N MET A 556 22.53 115.32 56.66
CA MET A 556 22.53 116.34 57.71
C MET A 556 23.96 116.82 58.03
N ILE A 557 24.91 115.89 58.25
CA ILE A 557 26.32 116.23 58.50
C ILE A 557 26.91 117.03 57.32
N ARG A 558 26.54 116.70 56.08
CA ARG A 558 26.96 117.43 54.87
C ARG A 558 26.37 118.84 54.76
N LYS A 559 25.24 119.14 55.42
CA LYS A 559 24.66 120.49 55.51
C LYS A 559 25.17 121.32 56.70
N LEU A 560 25.97 120.72 57.59
CA LEU A 560 26.62 121.35 58.74
C LEU A 560 28.10 121.68 58.47
N LYS A 561 28.52 121.62 57.19
CA LYS A 561 29.82 122.02 56.65
C LYS A 561 29.61 122.95 55.47
#